data_AF-A0A936L8F8-F1
#
_entry.id   AF-A0A936L8F8-F1
#
_cell.length_a   1.000
_cell.length_b   1.000
_cell.length_c   1.000
_cell.angle_alpha   90.00
_cell.angle_beta   90.00
_cell.angle_gamma   90.00
#
_symmetry.space_group_name_H-M   'P 1'
#
loop_
_entity.id
_entity.type
_entity.pdbx_description
1 polymer ?
#
loop_
_entity_poly.entity_id
_entity_poly.type
_entity_poly.pdbx_seq_one_letter_code
_entity_poly.pdbx_strand_id
1 'polypeptide(L)'
;MKLIEVKIENFRGIHSLHVPLDSLTVLIGENNTGKSTVLEAIRFVLTRGFGVRRDSRFTEYDFYLKDADATPQIADPISIILHFAEQKDNEWPDTVVQQMNEAIQLDATDGLNHIWLQAKGSYQVESGSFETKRSFLNESGAELIFRSTTPLNLIHRFVPLFFLSALRDASQEFGQRGQFWGGFLKSIQLPDDERERIERMLRDVNTSIISANTGLSEVTRKIANTGRLIPLDSTDPVALETIPTRVFDMVGKIQVHLKSSYGAKLPLDRHGEGTQSLAVLMLFQAFTTNNLREVYAPESTPILALEEPEAHLHPSAVRSLGSFLENMTGQILVTSHSGDLISRVPVMALRRIYKKAGETCVGKIASTTLTSDEKRHFDYHVRATKGSHLFSRCWLLVEGQSEFWLFPKIALLMDAGIDEKNFAVIEFSQGGGPPPFIKAAKALGIEWFVVADGDNAGTKYINAAKRCLATNQH
;
A
#
# COMPACT_ATOMS: atom_id res chain seq x y z
N MET A 1 -5.90 -0.49 -16.52
CA MET A 1 -4.72 -1.37 -16.49
C MET A 1 -4.43 -1.78 -15.05
N LYS A 2 -4.70 -3.04 -14.67
CA LYS A 2 -4.56 -3.52 -13.28
C LYS A 2 -3.31 -4.38 -13.11
N LEU A 3 -2.66 -4.29 -11.95
CA LEU A 3 -1.54 -5.15 -11.58
C LEU A 3 -2.09 -6.49 -11.08
N ILE A 4 -1.78 -7.59 -11.77
CA ILE A 4 -2.33 -8.91 -11.45
C ILE A 4 -1.37 -9.79 -10.64
N GLU A 5 -0.06 -9.57 -10.79
CA GLU A 5 0.95 -10.27 -10.00
C GLU A 5 2.24 -9.44 -9.87
N VAL A 6 2.98 -9.74 -8.80
CA VAL A 6 4.37 -9.31 -8.62
C VAL A 6 5.24 -10.55 -8.38
N LYS A 7 6.34 -10.63 -9.12
CA LYS A 7 7.41 -11.62 -8.94
C LYS A 7 8.65 -10.91 -8.39
N ILE A 8 9.23 -11.45 -7.34
CA ILE A 8 10.39 -10.87 -6.63
C ILE A 8 11.45 -11.95 -6.52
N GLU A 9 12.65 -11.64 -7.00
CA GLU A 9 13.85 -12.46 -6.88
C GLU A 9 14.99 -11.64 -6.26
N ASN A 10 15.67 -12.23 -5.29
CA ASN A 10 16.87 -11.72 -4.61
C ASN A 10 16.76 -10.31 -4.00
N PHE A 11 15.57 -9.93 -3.48
CA PHE A 11 15.33 -8.60 -2.91
C PHE A 11 15.17 -8.64 -1.38
N ARG A 12 16.10 -8.02 -0.66
CA ARG A 12 16.15 -7.93 0.80
C ARG A 12 16.05 -9.31 1.46
N GLY A 13 14.98 -9.58 2.21
CA GLY A 13 14.76 -10.87 2.88
C GLY A 13 14.02 -11.92 2.03
N ILE A 14 13.78 -11.62 0.74
CA ILE A 14 13.05 -12.48 -0.19
C ILE A 14 14.02 -13.03 -1.24
N HIS A 15 14.22 -14.35 -1.24
CA HIS A 15 14.97 -15.05 -2.27
C HIS A 15 14.12 -15.22 -3.54
N SER A 16 12.95 -15.85 -3.44
CA SER A 16 11.95 -15.92 -4.52
C SER A 16 10.55 -15.76 -3.93
N LEU A 17 9.68 -14.98 -4.59
CA LEU A 17 8.28 -14.83 -4.19
C LEU A 17 7.40 -14.44 -5.38
N HIS A 18 6.27 -15.13 -5.50
CA HIS A 18 5.18 -14.79 -6.41
C HIS A 18 3.94 -14.39 -5.60
N VAL A 19 3.41 -13.19 -5.85
CA VAL A 19 2.23 -12.67 -5.15
C VAL A 19 1.14 -12.30 -6.18
N PRO A 20 0.02 -13.04 -6.23
CA PRO A 20 -1.13 -12.66 -7.03
C PRO A 20 -1.94 -11.55 -6.33
N LEU A 21 -2.36 -10.56 -7.11
CA LEU A 21 -2.99 -9.32 -6.64
C LEU A 21 -4.38 -9.14 -7.25
N ASP A 22 -5.31 -8.60 -6.46
CA ASP A 22 -6.66 -8.20 -6.88
C ASP A 22 -6.85 -6.69 -6.70
N SER A 23 -8.05 -6.20 -7.04
CA SER A 23 -8.49 -4.83 -6.75
C SER A 23 -8.30 -4.43 -5.28
N LEU A 24 -8.55 -5.35 -4.34
CA LEU A 24 -8.18 -5.21 -2.92
C LEU A 24 -7.31 -6.40 -2.53
N THR A 25 -6.10 -6.12 -2.08
CA THR A 25 -5.15 -7.12 -1.60
C THR A 25 -4.66 -6.72 -0.22
N VAL A 26 -4.88 -7.57 0.78
CA VAL A 26 -4.39 -7.37 2.15
C VAL A 26 -3.34 -8.43 2.46
N LEU A 27 -2.08 -8.00 2.53
CA LEU A 27 -0.94 -8.80 2.92
C LEU A 27 -0.91 -8.94 4.45
N ILE A 28 -1.01 -10.19 4.93
CA ILE A 28 -1.01 -10.54 6.35
C ILE A 28 0.11 -11.54 6.64
N GLY A 29 0.51 -11.68 7.90
CA GLY A 29 1.58 -12.59 8.31
C GLY A 29 2.45 -12.00 9.41
N GLU A 30 3.34 -12.82 9.96
CA GLU A 30 4.24 -12.42 11.06
C GLU A 30 5.16 -11.26 10.68
N ASN A 31 5.80 -10.66 11.69
CA ASN A 31 6.86 -9.67 11.46
C ASN A 31 8.02 -10.31 10.67
N ASN A 32 8.68 -9.51 9.84
CA ASN A 32 9.84 -9.93 9.05
C ASN A 32 9.60 -11.05 8.03
N THR A 33 8.34 -11.34 7.65
CA THR A 33 8.05 -12.29 6.58
C THR A 33 8.15 -11.70 5.17
N GLY A 34 8.24 -10.37 5.04
CA GLY A 34 8.40 -9.67 3.75
C GLY A 34 7.19 -8.86 3.27
N LYS A 35 6.16 -8.63 4.10
CA LYS A 35 4.95 -7.86 3.73
C LYS A 35 5.26 -6.46 3.22
N SER A 36 5.97 -5.65 4.01
CA SER A 36 6.40 -4.31 3.59
C SER A 36 7.38 -4.36 2.42
N THR A 37 8.23 -5.38 2.37
CA THR A 37 9.15 -5.62 1.24
C THR A 37 8.41 -5.79 -0.08
N VAL A 38 7.24 -6.44 -0.09
CA VAL A 38 6.40 -6.56 -1.31
C VAL A 38 5.89 -5.20 -1.77
N LEU A 39 5.37 -4.36 -0.87
CA LEU A 39 4.92 -3.02 -1.26
C LEU A 39 6.07 -2.13 -1.73
N GLU A 40 7.22 -2.21 -1.06
CA GLU A 40 8.45 -1.51 -1.46
C GLU A 40 8.94 -1.99 -2.83
N ALA A 41 8.88 -3.29 -3.14
CA ALA A 41 9.23 -3.81 -4.46
C ALA A 41 8.37 -3.20 -5.58
N ILE A 42 7.05 -3.12 -5.37
CA ILE A 42 6.12 -2.46 -6.30
C ILE A 42 6.46 -0.97 -6.42
N ARG A 43 6.78 -0.31 -5.29
CA ARG A 43 7.21 1.09 -5.24
C ARG A 43 8.49 1.33 -6.04
N PHE A 44 9.50 0.48 -5.93
CA PHE A 44 10.76 0.62 -6.68
C PHE A 44 10.55 0.59 -8.20
N VAL A 45 9.64 -0.27 -8.67
CA VAL A 45 9.36 -0.40 -10.11
C VAL A 45 8.51 0.78 -10.61
N LEU A 46 7.48 1.19 -9.85
CA LEU A 46 6.51 2.20 -10.28
C LEU A 46 6.82 3.64 -9.87
N THR A 47 7.87 3.90 -9.09
CA THR A 47 8.23 5.28 -8.72
C THR A 47 8.97 5.98 -9.87
N ARG A 48 8.38 7.10 -10.30
CA ARG A 48 8.89 8.00 -11.35
C ARG A 48 10.27 8.55 -10.96
N GLY A 49 11.25 8.46 -11.84
CA GLY A 49 12.61 9.00 -11.63
C GLY A 49 12.72 10.54 -11.62
N PHE A 50 11.62 11.29 -11.53
CA PHE A 50 11.63 12.76 -11.51
C PHE A 50 11.23 13.28 -10.12
N GLY A 51 12.24 13.56 -9.28
CA GLY A 51 12.06 14.34 -8.05
C GLY A 51 12.69 13.75 -6.79
N VAL A 52 12.90 12.43 -6.74
CA VAL A 52 13.55 11.74 -5.59
C VAL A 52 14.75 10.95 -6.11
N ARG A 53 15.88 11.65 -6.31
CA ARG A 53 17.10 11.09 -6.94
C ARG A 53 17.79 9.97 -6.15
N ARG A 54 17.32 9.63 -4.93
CA ARG A 54 17.87 8.57 -4.08
C ARG A 54 16.98 7.32 -3.96
N ASP A 55 15.66 7.47 -3.93
CA ASP A 55 14.73 6.36 -3.64
C ASP A 55 14.40 5.45 -4.84
N SER A 56 15.00 5.66 -6.00
CA SER A 56 14.72 4.89 -7.23
C SER A 56 15.89 4.02 -7.71
N ARG A 57 16.90 3.83 -6.86
CA ARG A 57 18.05 2.95 -7.14
C ARG A 57 18.18 1.91 -6.03
N PHE A 58 18.49 0.69 -6.43
CA PHE A 58 18.89 -0.34 -5.49
C PHE A 58 20.24 0.01 -4.86
N THR A 59 20.33 -0.24 -3.57
CA THR A 59 21.55 -0.10 -2.77
C THR A 59 22.10 -1.48 -2.43
N GLU A 60 23.32 -1.53 -1.88
CA GLU A 60 23.94 -2.76 -1.41
C GLU A 60 23.09 -3.52 -0.38
N TYR A 61 22.25 -2.82 0.39
CA TYR A 61 21.37 -3.41 1.40
C TYR A 61 20.04 -3.94 0.84
N ASP A 62 19.77 -3.73 -0.44
CA ASP A 62 18.58 -4.26 -1.10
C ASP A 62 18.79 -5.67 -1.67
N PHE A 63 20.03 -6.15 -1.77
CA PHE A 63 20.35 -7.49 -2.28
C PHE A 63 20.10 -8.56 -1.22
N TYR A 64 19.54 -9.69 -1.64
CA TYR A 64 19.44 -10.87 -0.80
C TYR A 64 20.82 -11.51 -0.60
N LEU A 65 21.21 -11.70 0.67
CA LEU A 65 22.46 -12.34 1.06
C LEU A 65 22.14 -13.69 1.70
N LYS A 66 22.75 -14.76 1.16
CA LYS A 66 22.47 -16.16 1.55
C LYS A 66 23.03 -16.50 2.94
N ASP A 67 24.16 -15.90 3.30
CA ASP A 67 24.88 -16.15 4.54
C ASP A 67 25.64 -14.90 5.00
N ALA A 68 26.34 -15.00 6.14
CA ALA A 68 27.05 -13.90 6.76
C ALA A 68 28.31 -13.44 5.98
N ASP A 69 28.84 -14.29 5.11
CA ASP A 69 30.06 -14.02 4.34
C ASP A 69 29.74 -13.49 2.93
N ALA A 70 28.49 -13.63 2.48
CA ALA A 70 28.01 -13.11 1.22
C ALA A 70 28.13 -11.59 1.16
N THR A 71 28.67 -11.08 0.04
CA THR A 71 28.77 -9.64 -0.20
C THR A 71 27.85 -9.20 -1.34
N PRO A 72 27.29 -7.98 -1.29
CA PRO A 72 26.41 -7.47 -2.33
C PRO A 72 27.03 -7.41 -3.74
N GLN A 73 28.36 -7.36 -3.86
CA GLN A 73 29.04 -7.32 -5.16
C GLN A 73 29.02 -8.66 -5.91
N ILE A 74 28.91 -9.79 -5.18
CA ILE A 74 28.84 -11.14 -5.75
C ILE A 74 27.45 -11.76 -5.63
N ALA A 75 26.49 -11.02 -5.06
CA ALA A 75 25.13 -11.48 -4.86
C ALA A 75 24.41 -11.65 -6.21
N ASP A 76 23.46 -12.59 -6.23
CA ASP A 76 22.59 -12.78 -7.38
C ASP A 76 21.79 -11.48 -7.65
N PRO A 77 21.56 -11.11 -8.92
CA PRO A 77 20.91 -9.86 -9.25
C PRO A 77 19.46 -9.82 -8.75
N ILE A 78 19.04 -8.66 -8.27
CA ILE A 78 17.64 -8.37 -7.94
C ILE A 78 16.83 -8.40 -9.24
N SER A 79 15.69 -9.08 -9.23
CA SER A 79 14.70 -9.01 -10.30
C SER A 79 13.30 -8.87 -9.72
N ILE A 80 12.66 -7.74 -10.00
CA ILE A 80 11.28 -7.47 -9.61
C ILE A 80 10.47 -7.28 -10.88
N ILE A 81 9.47 -8.13 -11.11
CA ILE A 81 8.61 -8.09 -12.30
C ILE A 81 7.18 -7.81 -11.85
N LEU A 82 6.60 -6.76 -12.43
CA LEU A 82 5.20 -6.39 -12.31
C LEU A 82 4.46 -6.83 -13.58
N HIS A 83 3.37 -7.56 -13.43
CA HIS A 83 2.54 -8.01 -14.54
C HIS A 83 1.19 -7.33 -14.50
N PHE A 84 0.89 -6.60 -15.56
CA PHE A 84 -0.42 -6.02 -15.81
C PHE A 84 -1.13 -6.84 -16.88
N ALA A 85 -2.42 -7.07 -16.69
CA ALA A 85 -3.24 -7.79 -17.65
C ALA A 85 -4.67 -7.25 -17.69
N GLU A 86 -5.33 -7.48 -18.82
CA GLU A 86 -6.78 -7.45 -18.89
C GLU A 86 -7.38 -8.65 -18.16
N GLN A 87 -8.56 -8.48 -17.60
CA GLN A 87 -9.38 -9.56 -17.04
C GLN A 87 -10.54 -9.93 -17.96
N LYS A 88 -10.82 -9.08 -18.94
CA LYS A 88 -11.86 -9.24 -19.96
C LYS A 88 -11.37 -8.66 -21.28
N ASP A 89 -11.82 -9.24 -22.38
CA ASP A 89 -11.52 -8.74 -23.71
C ASP A 89 -11.93 -7.27 -23.86
N ASN A 90 -11.06 -6.47 -24.46
CA ASN A 90 -11.19 -5.02 -24.66
C ASN A 90 -11.44 -4.22 -23.36
N GLU A 91 -10.84 -4.63 -22.24
CA GLU A 91 -10.92 -3.88 -20.97
C GLU A 91 -10.08 -2.59 -21.02
N TRP A 92 -8.94 -2.58 -21.72
CA TRP A 92 -8.11 -1.40 -21.84
C TRP A 92 -8.61 -0.49 -22.96
N PRO A 93 -8.79 0.82 -22.73
CA PRO A 93 -9.23 1.74 -23.77
C PRO A 93 -8.27 1.78 -24.97
N ASP A 94 -8.80 1.97 -26.18
CA ASP A 94 -8.02 2.06 -27.41
C ASP A 94 -6.88 3.06 -27.33
N THR A 95 -7.07 4.17 -26.61
CA THR A 95 -6.04 5.20 -26.37
C THR A 95 -4.84 4.63 -25.62
N VAL A 96 -5.07 3.79 -24.61
CA VAL A 96 -4.02 3.09 -23.86
C VAL A 96 -3.34 2.06 -24.73
N VAL A 97 -4.12 1.26 -25.47
CA VAL A 97 -3.60 0.22 -26.36
C VAL A 97 -2.71 0.81 -27.45
N GLN A 98 -3.12 1.92 -28.07
CA GLN A 98 -2.33 2.62 -29.08
C GLN A 98 -1.04 3.22 -28.51
N GLN A 99 -1.09 3.85 -27.33
CA GLN A 99 0.08 4.50 -26.74
C GLN A 99 1.08 3.50 -26.14
N MET A 100 0.63 2.32 -25.73
CA MET A 100 1.45 1.26 -25.14
C MET A 100 1.69 0.08 -26.10
N ASN A 101 1.36 0.21 -27.38
CA ASN A 101 1.40 -0.88 -28.36
C ASN A 101 2.74 -1.61 -28.43
N GLU A 102 3.87 -0.91 -28.27
CA GLU A 102 5.20 -1.52 -28.29
C GLU A 102 5.43 -2.43 -27.07
N ALA A 103 4.80 -2.14 -25.93
CA ALA A 103 4.97 -2.86 -24.66
C ALA A 103 3.89 -3.93 -24.42
N ILE A 104 2.75 -3.82 -25.10
CA ILE A 104 1.65 -4.78 -24.99
C ILE A 104 2.04 -6.08 -25.71
N GLN A 105 1.70 -7.19 -25.08
CA GLN A 105 1.81 -8.54 -25.63
C GLN A 105 0.43 -9.17 -25.55
N LEU A 106 -0.04 -9.72 -26.68
CA LEU A 106 -1.29 -10.48 -26.72
C LEU A 106 -0.96 -11.93 -26.37
N ASP A 107 -1.50 -12.44 -25.27
CA ASP A 107 -1.31 -13.84 -24.90
C ASP A 107 -2.17 -14.72 -25.82
N ALA A 108 -1.55 -15.73 -26.44
CA ALA A 108 -2.20 -16.60 -27.40
C ALA A 108 -3.22 -17.56 -26.75
N THR A 109 -3.16 -17.74 -25.42
CA THR A 109 -3.99 -18.70 -24.68
C THR A 109 -5.33 -18.11 -24.25
N ASP A 110 -5.36 -16.87 -23.78
CA ASP A 110 -6.58 -16.20 -23.31
C ASP A 110 -7.05 -15.07 -24.26
N GLY A 111 -6.20 -14.63 -25.19
CA GLY A 111 -6.49 -13.55 -26.13
C GLY A 111 -6.53 -12.17 -25.47
N LEU A 112 -5.93 -12.00 -24.29
CA LEU A 112 -5.95 -10.77 -23.52
C LEU A 112 -4.65 -9.99 -23.67
N ASN A 113 -4.70 -8.68 -23.40
CA ASN A 113 -3.51 -7.84 -23.41
C ASN A 113 -2.74 -7.93 -22.09
N HIS A 114 -1.42 -8.11 -22.19
CA HIS A 114 -0.49 -8.18 -21.06
C HIS A 114 0.68 -7.20 -21.21
N ILE A 115 1.20 -6.73 -20.08
CA ILE A 115 2.42 -5.94 -19.98
C ILE A 115 3.24 -6.45 -18.79
N TRP A 116 4.50 -6.77 -19.03
CA TRP A 116 5.46 -7.08 -17.96
C TRP A 116 6.49 -5.95 -17.85
N LEU A 117 6.61 -5.37 -16.66
CA LEU A 117 7.58 -4.33 -16.34
C LEU A 117 8.55 -4.85 -15.28
N GLN A 118 9.83 -4.85 -15.61
CA GLN A 118 10.90 -5.32 -14.71
C GLN A 118 11.73 -4.16 -14.20
N ALA A 119 12.13 -4.23 -12.93
CA ALA A 119 13.31 -3.56 -12.41
C ALA A 119 14.37 -4.61 -12.03
N LYS A 120 15.57 -4.46 -12.57
CA LYS A 120 16.71 -5.32 -12.32
C LYS A 120 17.82 -4.54 -11.64
N GLY A 121 18.35 -5.08 -10.54
CA GLY A 121 19.47 -4.54 -9.79
C GLY A 121 20.69 -5.44 -9.90
N SER A 122 21.83 -4.90 -10.32
CA SER A 122 23.08 -5.66 -10.42
C SER A 122 24.29 -4.79 -10.11
N TYR A 123 25.32 -5.40 -9.55
CA TYR A 123 26.63 -4.75 -9.39
C TYR A 123 27.38 -4.77 -10.72
N GLN A 124 27.83 -3.60 -11.18
CA GLN A 124 28.69 -3.48 -12.35
C GLN A 124 30.15 -3.43 -11.91
N VAL A 125 30.93 -4.43 -12.29
CA VAL A 125 32.36 -4.51 -11.97
C VAL A 125 33.15 -3.37 -12.64
N GLU A 126 32.76 -2.98 -13.85
CA GLU A 126 33.45 -1.93 -14.62
C GLU A 126 33.33 -0.54 -13.98
N SER A 127 32.15 -0.19 -13.46
CA SER A 127 31.90 1.11 -12.81
C SER A 127 32.09 1.07 -11.30
N GLY A 128 32.23 -0.13 -10.72
CA GLY A 128 32.31 -0.35 -9.29
C GLY A 128 31.04 0.05 -8.53
N SER A 129 29.89 0.12 -9.20
CA SER A 129 28.64 0.67 -8.65
C SER A 129 27.43 -0.23 -8.89
N PHE A 130 26.40 -0.07 -8.06
CA PHE A 130 25.11 -0.72 -8.24
C PHE A 130 24.26 0.02 -9.27
N GLU A 131 23.83 -0.71 -10.29
CA GLU A 131 22.95 -0.18 -11.33
C GLU A 131 21.54 -0.72 -11.19
N THR A 132 20.58 0.13 -11.53
CA THR A 132 19.17 -0.22 -11.60
C THR A 132 18.70 0.01 -13.02
N LYS A 133 18.27 -1.05 -13.69
CA LYS A 133 17.73 -1.02 -15.04
C LYS A 133 16.25 -1.33 -15.00
N ARG A 134 15.45 -0.59 -15.77
CA ARG A 134 14.02 -0.85 -15.95
C ARG A 134 13.75 -1.16 -17.43
N SER A 135 13.02 -2.23 -17.68
CA SER A 135 12.72 -2.73 -19.01
C SER A 135 11.35 -3.38 -19.04
N PHE A 136 10.69 -3.36 -20.19
CA PHE A 136 9.53 -4.20 -20.41
C PHE A 136 9.99 -5.57 -20.92
N LEU A 137 9.22 -6.61 -20.63
CA LEU A 137 9.50 -7.97 -21.04
C LEU A 137 8.40 -8.50 -21.97
N ASN A 138 8.77 -9.44 -22.84
CA ASN A 138 7.81 -10.26 -23.57
C ASN A 138 7.33 -11.44 -22.71
N GLU A 139 6.41 -12.25 -23.24
CA GLU A 139 5.86 -13.44 -22.56
C GLU A 139 6.94 -14.45 -22.15
N SER A 140 8.00 -14.59 -22.96
CA SER A 140 9.15 -15.47 -22.65
C SER A 140 10.12 -14.91 -21.61
N GLY A 141 9.90 -13.70 -21.11
CA GLY A 141 10.77 -13.01 -20.15
C GLY A 141 12.00 -12.31 -20.76
N ALA A 142 12.07 -12.19 -22.09
CA ALA A 142 13.12 -11.46 -22.78
C ALA A 142 12.81 -9.95 -22.82
N GLU A 143 13.84 -9.11 -22.72
CA GLU A 143 13.69 -7.66 -22.73
C GLU A 143 13.19 -7.14 -24.10
N LEU A 144 12.18 -6.28 -24.06
CA LEU A 144 11.72 -5.51 -25.21
C LEU A 144 12.63 -4.29 -25.42
N ILE A 145 13.12 -4.14 -26.65
CA ILE A 145 14.00 -3.03 -27.03
C ILE A 145 13.17 -1.96 -27.72
N PHE A 146 13.07 -0.80 -27.06
CA PHE A 146 12.36 0.37 -27.60
C PHE A 146 13.31 1.36 -28.24
N ARG A 147 12.82 2.11 -29.23
CA ARG A 147 13.56 3.23 -29.82
C ARG A 147 13.57 4.48 -28.93
N SER A 148 12.65 4.56 -27.97
CA SER A 148 12.52 5.70 -27.04
C SER A 148 12.13 5.23 -25.64
N THR A 149 12.39 6.05 -24.62
CA THR A 149 11.97 5.79 -23.23
C THR A 149 10.48 6.10 -22.98
N THR A 150 9.69 6.32 -24.04
CA THR A 150 8.31 6.81 -23.97
C THR A 150 7.38 5.85 -23.22
N PRO A 151 7.38 4.52 -23.48
CA PRO A 151 6.49 3.59 -22.76
C PRO A 151 6.71 3.61 -21.24
N LEU A 152 7.97 3.78 -20.80
CA LEU A 152 8.34 3.85 -19.39
C LEU A 152 7.85 5.14 -18.72
N ASN A 153 7.75 6.24 -19.46
CA ASN A 153 7.14 7.47 -18.95
C ASN A 153 5.60 7.42 -18.94
N LEU A 154 5.01 6.69 -19.90
CA LEU A 154 3.57 6.53 -20.05
C LEU A 154 2.97 5.57 -19.02
N ILE A 155 3.65 4.48 -18.65
CA ILE A 155 3.12 3.54 -17.65
C ILE A 155 2.84 4.25 -16.31
N HIS A 156 3.69 5.17 -15.87
CA HIS A 156 3.46 5.97 -14.67
C HIS A 156 2.29 6.95 -14.80
N ARG A 157 1.90 7.30 -16.02
CA ARG A 157 0.74 8.15 -16.30
C ARG A 157 -0.55 7.33 -16.24
N PHE A 158 -0.54 6.10 -16.74
CA PHE A 158 -1.70 5.22 -16.72
C PHE A 158 -1.89 4.50 -15.38
N VAL A 159 -0.80 4.20 -14.68
CA VAL A 159 -0.82 3.48 -13.40
C VAL A 159 0.00 4.28 -12.36
N PRO A 160 -0.54 5.42 -11.87
CA PRO A 160 0.12 6.17 -10.82
C PRO A 160 0.09 5.39 -9.49
N LEU A 161 1.26 5.26 -8.86
CA LEU A 161 1.39 4.66 -7.53
C LEU A 161 1.40 5.75 -6.44
N PHE A 162 0.56 5.55 -5.45
CA PHE A 162 0.50 6.34 -4.22
C PHE A 162 0.86 5.44 -3.06
N PHE A 163 1.91 5.80 -2.33
CA PHE A 163 2.44 4.99 -1.24
C PHE A 163 2.31 5.75 0.07
N LEU A 164 1.63 5.16 1.04
CA LEU A 164 1.48 5.70 2.39
C LEU A 164 2.15 4.75 3.38
N SER A 165 3.23 5.21 4.01
CA SER A 165 3.94 4.49 5.07
C SER A 165 3.10 4.39 6.36
N ALA A 166 3.51 3.48 7.25
CA ALA A 166 2.86 3.28 8.56
C ALA A 166 2.90 4.55 9.41
N LEU A 167 4.08 5.18 9.50
CA LEU A 167 4.25 6.51 10.08
C LEU A 167 3.82 7.55 9.06
N ARG A 168 2.61 8.07 9.24
CA ARG A 168 2.00 9.05 8.34
C ARG A 168 2.35 10.44 8.84
N ASP A 169 3.06 11.20 8.03
CA ASP A 169 3.25 12.62 8.31
C ASP A 169 2.18 13.42 7.56
N ALA A 170 1.06 13.69 8.23
CA ALA A 170 0.00 14.51 7.64
C ALA A 170 0.48 15.92 7.28
N SER A 171 1.51 16.45 7.93
CA SER A 171 2.08 17.75 7.57
C SER A 171 2.75 17.72 6.20
N GLN A 172 3.34 16.57 5.81
CA GLN A 172 3.89 16.37 4.47
C GLN A 172 2.77 16.20 3.45
N GLU A 173 1.77 15.38 3.75
CA GLU A 173 0.68 15.08 2.80
C GLU A 173 -0.25 16.26 2.52
N PHE A 174 -0.54 17.06 3.55
CA PHE A 174 -1.31 18.31 3.45
C PHE A 174 -0.42 19.54 3.20
N GLY A 175 0.85 19.34 2.85
CA GLY A 175 1.77 20.42 2.45
C GLY A 175 1.67 20.76 0.96
N GLN A 176 2.26 21.89 0.55
CA GLN A 176 2.32 22.29 -0.88
C GLN A 176 3.01 21.26 -1.78
N ARG A 177 3.96 20.52 -1.21
CA ARG A 177 4.72 19.47 -1.89
C ARG A 177 4.13 18.08 -1.63
N GLY A 178 3.02 17.99 -0.90
CA GLY A 178 2.33 16.74 -0.62
C GLY A 178 1.84 16.09 -1.90
N GLN A 179 1.85 14.74 -1.92
CA GLN A 179 1.57 13.96 -3.12
C GLN A 179 0.14 14.21 -3.64
N PHE A 180 -0.80 14.43 -2.71
CA PHE A 180 -2.22 14.65 -3.01
C PHE A 180 -2.60 16.12 -2.93
N TRP A 181 -2.24 16.80 -1.83
CA TRP A 181 -2.67 18.18 -1.57
C TRP A 181 -2.08 19.16 -2.57
N GLY A 182 -0.80 19.00 -2.96
CA GLY A 182 -0.16 19.89 -3.92
C GLY A 182 -0.85 19.89 -5.29
N GLY A 183 -1.36 18.74 -5.74
CA GLY A 183 -2.15 18.64 -6.97
C GLY A 183 -3.48 19.36 -6.87
N PHE A 184 -4.20 19.14 -5.77
CA PHE A 184 -5.46 19.83 -5.48
C PHE A 184 -5.27 21.35 -5.43
N LEU A 185 -4.25 21.85 -4.73
CA LEU A 185 -3.95 23.28 -4.66
C LEU A 185 -3.65 23.90 -6.04
N LYS A 186 -2.94 23.17 -6.92
CA LYS A 186 -2.65 23.64 -8.29
C LYS A 186 -3.89 23.66 -9.19
N SER A 187 -4.88 22.82 -8.92
CA SER A 187 -6.15 22.83 -9.66
C SER A 187 -7.05 24.02 -9.31
N ILE A 188 -6.77 24.75 -8.22
CA ILE A 188 -7.53 25.94 -7.87
C ILE A 188 -7.18 27.05 -8.87
N GLN A 189 -8.03 27.19 -9.89
CA GLN A 189 -7.98 28.29 -10.85
C GLN A 189 -9.14 29.24 -10.57
N LEU A 190 -8.81 30.51 -10.39
CA LEU A 190 -9.77 31.59 -10.23
C LEU A 190 -9.84 32.38 -11.55
N PRO A 191 -11.05 32.79 -11.99
CA PRO A 191 -11.19 33.75 -13.09
C PRO A 191 -10.34 35.01 -12.84
N ASP A 192 -9.78 35.59 -13.91
CA ASP A 192 -8.81 36.69 -13.81
C ASP A 192 -9.39 37.90 -13.07
N ASP A 193 -10.67 38.20 -13.28
CA ASP A 193 -11.38 39.31 -12.64
C ASP A 193 -11.51 39.12 -11.11
N GLU A 194 -11.88 37.92 -10.65
CA GLU A 194 -11.94 37.61 -9.22
C GLU A 194 -10.55 37.53 -8.59
N ARG A 195 -9.57 36.98 -9.33
CA ARG A 195 -8.18 36.94 -8.87
C ARG A 195 -7.64 38.35 -8.62
N GLU A 196 -7.78 39.25 -9.59
CA GLU A 196 -7.31 40.63 -9.46
C GLU A 196 -8.04 41.38 -8.34
N ARG A 197 -9.32 41.09 -8.14
CA ARG A 197 -10.10 41.65 -7.02
C ARG A 197 -9.56 41.17 -5.66
N ILE A 198 -9.32 39.87 -5.50
CA ILE A 198 -8.78 39.30 -4.25
C ILE A 198 -7.36 39.83 -3.99
N GLU A 199 -6.49 39.86 -4.99
CA GLU A 199 -5.12 40.38 -4.84
C GLU A 199 -5.09 41.85 -4.42
N ARG A 200 -6.02 42.68 -4.93
CA ARG A 200 -6.17 44.08 -4.46
C ARG A 200 -6.55 44.12 -2.98
N MET A 201 -7.56 43.36 -2.57
CA MET A 201 -7.97 43.30 -1.15
C MET A 201 -6.82 42.83 -0.23
N LEU A 202 -6.03 41.85 -0.67
CA LEU A 202 -4.87 41.36 0.10
C LEU A 202 -3.78 42.43 0.23
N ARG A 203 -3.52 43.22 -0.82
CA ARG A 203 -2.56 44.34 -0.76
C ARG A 203 -3.03 45.42 0.20
N ASP A 204 -4.32 45.73 0.21
CA ASP A 204 -4.89 46.73 1.13
C ASP A 204 -4.77 46.27 2.59
N VAL A 205 -5.05 44.99 2.86
CA VAL A 205 -4.85 44.39 4.20
C VAL A 205 -3.38 44.39 4.60
N ASN A 206 -2.46 44.00 3.70
CA ASN A 206 -1.01 44.03 3.99
C ASN A 206 -0.52 45.43 4.35
N THR A 207 -0.96 46.45 3.60
CA THR A 207 -0.64 47.86 3.86
C THR A 207 -1.18 48.32 5.21
N SER A 208 -2.39 47.89 5.55
CA SER A 208 -3.03 48.20 6.83
C SER A 208 -2.29 47.57 8.02
N ILE A 209 -1.77 46.35 7.89
CA ILE A 209 -0.98 45.68 8.94
C ILE A 209 0.35 46.40 9.18
N ILE A 210 1.06 46.77 8.11
CA ILE A 210 2.36 47.45 8.20
C ILE A 210 2.22 48.83 8.84
N SER A 211 1.19 49.59 8.44
CA SER A 211 0.95 50.92 8.98
C SER A 211 0.47 50.89 10.43
N ALA A 212 -0.26 49.86 10.84
CA ALA A 212 -0.71 49.68 12.23
C ALA A 212 0.42 49.31 13.20
N ASN A 213 1.56 48.79 12.72
CA ASN A 213 2.69 48.39 13.55
C ASN A 213 3.92 49.29 13.31
N THR A 214 4.25 50.10 14.32
CA THR A 214 5.39 51.04 14.28
C THR A 214 6.74 50.34 14.04
N GLY A 215 6.93 49.14 14.57
CA GLY A 215 8.13 48.33 14.38
C GLY A 215 8.29 47.86 12.93
N LEU A 216 7.22 47.35 12.31
CA LEU A 216 7.25 46.95 10.90
C LEU A 216 7.50 48.13 9.96
N SER A 217 6.85 49.27 10.24
CA SER A 217 7.08 50.52 9.51
C SER A 217 8.53 51.02 9.60
N GLU A 218 9.18 50.87 10.77
CA GLU A 218 10.59 51.23 10.95
C GLU A 218 11.54 50.29 10.19
N VAL A 219 11.25 48.98 10.20
CA VAL A 219 11.99 47.97 9.44
C VAL A 219 11.95 48.27 7.94
N THR A 220 10.76 48.53 7.38
CA THR A 220 10.61 48.89 5.96
C THR A 220 11.45 50.10 5.60
N ARG A 221 11.43 51.15 6.45
CA ARG A 221 12.21 52.38 6.23
C ARG A 221 13.72 52.13 6.24
N LYS A 222 14.22 51.33 7.19
CA LYS A 222 15.65 51.01 7.31
C LYS A 222 16.15 50.16 6.12
N ILE A 223 15.35 49.18 5.69
CA ILE A 223 15.71 48.34 4.55
C ILE A 223 15.64 49.15 3.25
N ALA A 224 14.63 50.02 3.07
CA ALA A 224 14.54 50.92 1.91
C ALA A 224 15.75 51.88 1.81
N ASN A 225 16.23 52.41 2.94
CA ASN A 225 17.44 53.23 2.99
C ASN A 225 18.71 52.44 2.62
N THR A 226 18.77 51.16 2.99
CA THR A 226 19.89 50.25 2.68
C THR A 226 19.85 49.78 1.23
N GLY A 227 18.65 49.55 0.67
CA GLY A 227 18.44 49.15 -0.72
C GLY A 227 18.99 50.15 -1.75
N ARG A 228 19.20 51.41 -1.37
CA ARG A 228 19.88 52.43 -2.19
C ARG A 228 21.37 52.14 -2.45
N LEU A 229 21.97 51.24 -1.68
CA LEU A 229 23.35 50.77 -1.87
C LEU A 229 23.45 49.64 -2.90
N ILE A 230 22.31 49.10 -3.35
CA ILE A 230 22.22 48.02 -4.33
C ILE A 230 21.64 48.62 -5.61
N PRO A 231 22.32 48.54 -6.77
CA PRO A 231 21.78 49.04 -8.02
C PRO A 231 20.62 48.12 -8.45
N LEU A 232 19.40 48.55 -8.15
CA LEU A 232 18.15 47.93 -8.61
C LEU A 232 17.45 48.94 -9.51
N ASP A 233 16.99 48.50 -10.69
CA ASP A 233 16.30 49.34 -11.69
C ASP A 233 14.87 49.76 -11.27
N SER A 234 14.61 49.91 -9.96
CA SER A 234 13.30 50.32 -9.44
C SER A 234 13.42 51.46 -8.43
N THR A 235 12.42 52.34 -8.44
CA THR A 235 12.31 53.51 -7.54
C THR A 235 11.91 53.13 -6.11
N ASP A 236 11.46 51.89 -5.88
CA ASP A 236 11.08 51.37 -4.57
C ASP A 236 11.46 49.88 -4.45
N PRO A 237 12.73 49.57 -4.10
CA PRO A 237 13.28 48.22 -4.23
C PRO A 237 12.82 47.26 -3.13
N VAL A 238 12.11 47.72 -2.10
CA VAL A 238 11.88 46.95 -0.88
C VAL A 238 10.39 46.88 -0.57
N ALA A 239 9.79 45.71 -0.84
CA ALA A 239 8.44 45.39 -0.43
C ALA A 239 8.45 44.42 0.77
N LEU A 240 7.89 44.84 1.90
CA LEU A 240 7.64 43.97 3.04
C LEU A 240 6.25 43.34 2.89
N GLU A 241 6.20 42.01 2.91
CA GLU A 241 4.94 41.25 2.83
C GLU A 241 4.69 40.54 4.17
N THR A 242 3.70 41.00 4.92
CA THR A 242 3.25 40.41 6.19
C THR A 242 2.27 39.26 5.99
N ILE A 243 1.52 39.32 4.88
CA ILE A 243 0.63 38.28 4.39
C ILE A 243 0.90 38.06 2.90
N PRO A 244 0.58 36.86 2.36
CA PRO A 244 0.60 36.65 0.91
C PRO A 244 -0.27 37.68 0.19
N THR A 245 0.32 38.43 -0.75
CA THR A 245 -0.41 39.43 -1.55
C THR A 245 -0.90 38.87 -2.88
N ARG A 246 -0.41 37.69 -3.26
CA ARG A 246 -0.79 36.97 -4.48
C ARG A 246 -1.63 35.75 -4.12
N VAL A 247 -2.63 35.47 -4.93
CA VAL A 247 -3.53 34.33 -4.71
C VAL A 247 -2.78 33.01 -4.71
N PHE A 248 -1.80 32.84 -5.59
CA PHE A 248 -0.96 31.63 -5.64
C PHE A 248 -0.24 31.36 -4.32
N ASP A 249 0.33 32.40 -3.70
CA ASP A 249 1.04 32.29 -2.42
C ASP A 249 0.07 32.00 -1.26
N MET A 250 -1.18 32.47 -1.35
CA MET A 250 -2.24 32.16 -0.38
C MET A 250 -2.73 30.71 -0.51
N VAL A 251 -2.96 30.24 -1.74
CA VAL A 251 -3.37 28.86 -2.02
C VAL A 251 -2.33 27.88 -1.47
N GLY A 252 -1.05 28.19 -1.64
CA GLY A 252 0.04 27.42 -1.04
C GLY A 252 0.01 27.36 0.50
N LYS A 253 -0.66 28.29 1.19
CA LYS A 253 -0.76 28.31 2.66
C LYS A 253 -2.07 27.74 3.21
N ILE A 254 -2.94 27.16 2.37
CA ILE A 254 -4.19 26.56 2.86
C ILE A 254 -3.86 25.39 3.79
N GLN A 255 -4.34 25.48 5.04
CA GLN A 255 -4.20 24.47 6.07
C GLN A 255 -5.55 23.86 6.45
N VAL A 256 -5.60 22.54 6.56
CA VAL A 256 -6.79 21.82 7.02
C VAL A 256 -6.88 21.87 8.54
N HIS A 257 -8.04 22.31 9.03
CA HIS A 257 -8.37 22.35 10.44
C HIS A 257 -9.59 21.47 10.71
N LEU A 258 -9.52 20.66 11.76
CA LEU A 258 -10.69 19.95 12.26
C LEU A 258 -11.28 20.70 13.44
N LYS A 259 -12.61 20.74 13.50
CA LYS A 259 -13.34 21.34 14.62
C LYS A 259 -13.43 20.34 15.77
N SER A 260 -13.05 20.78 16.95
CA SER A 260 -13.37 20.11 18.21
C SER A 260 -14.89 20.13 18.46
N SER A 261 -15.36 19.22 19.31
CA SER A 261 -16.74 19.19 19.83
C SER A 261 -17.20 20.53 20.43
N TYR A 262 -16.25 21.34 20.93
CA TYR A 262 -16.50 22.67 21.50
C TYR A 262 -16.28 23.82 20.49
N GLY A 263 -16.10 23.50 19.20
CA GLY A 263 -15.99 24.49 18.11
C GLY A 263 -14.59 25.06 17.86
N ALA A 264 -13.61 24.77 18.73
CA ALA A 264 -12.22 25.18 18.51
C ALA A 264 -11.66 24.55 17.22
N LYS A 265 -11.04 25.36 16.36
CA LYS A 265 -10.35 24.90 15.15
C LYS A 265 -8.91 24.57 15.52
N LEU A 266 -8.53 23.32 15.34
CA LEU A 266 -7.15 22.87 15.55
C LEU A 266 -6.56 22.40 14.22
N PRO A 267 -5.32 22.83 13.88
CA PRO A 267 -4.60 22.31 12.72
C PRO A 267 -4.54 20.78 12.73
N LEU A 268 -4.67 20.15 11.56
CA LEU A 268 -4.74 18.68 11.44
C LEU A 268 -3.52 17.97 12.07
N ASP A 269 -2.33 18.52 11.87
CA ASP A 269 -1.05 18.03 12.43
C ASP A 269 -1.00 18.09 13.98
N ARG A 270 -1.96 18.77 14.61
CA ARG A 270 -2.13 18.81 16.08
C ARG A 270 -3.17 17.82 16.60
N HIS A 271 -3.81 17.03 15.74
CA HIS A 271 -4.70 15.94 16.16
C HIS A 271 -3.91 14.65 16.42
N GLY A 272 -4.55 13.66 17.06
CA GLY A 272 -3.94 12.35 17.23
C GLY A 272 -3.66 11.66 15.88
N GLU A 273 -2.63 10.82 15.84
CA GLU A 273 -2.14 10.14 14.63
C GLU A 273 -3.25 9.36 13.91
N GLY A 274 -4.17 8.72 14.64
CA GLY A 274 -5.32 8.05 14.04
C GLY A 274 -6.25 8.98 13.25
N THR A 275 -6.51 10.19 13.74
CA THR A 275 -7.33 11.17 13.04
C THR A 275 -6.60 11.73 11.82
N GLN A 276 -5.31 12.01 11.95
CA GLN A 276 -4.45 12.43 10.84
C GLN A 276 -4.45 11.38 9.72
N SER A 277 -4.26 10.13 10.09
CA SER A 277 -4.25 8.95 9.23
C SER A 277 -5.52 8.82 8.40
N LEU A 278 -6.71 8.96 9.02
CA LEU A 278 -7.98 8.94 8.31
C LEU A 278 -8.16 10.15 7.38
N ALA A 279 -7.74 11.34 7.81
CA ALA A 279 -7.82 12.54 6.99
C ALA A 279 -6.99 12.43 5.71
N VAL A 280 -5.79 11.85 5.77
CA VAL A 280 -4.96 11.57 4.59
C VAL A 280 -5.66 10.63 3.61
N LEU A 281 -6.28 9.55 4.11
CA LEU A 281 -7.02 8.60 3.27
C LEU A 281 -8.26 9.25 2.62
N MET A 282 -8.98 10.10 3.35
CA MET A 282 -10.11 10.87 2.81
C MET A 282 -9.65 11.87 1.75
N LEU A 283 -8.52 12.54 1.99
CA LEU A 283 -7.93 13.44 1.01
C LEU A 283 -7.57 12.69 -0.28
N PHE A 284 -6.94 11.52 -0.16
CA PHE A 284 -6.65 10.68 -1.32
C PHE A 284 -7.92 10.32 -2.09
N GLN A 285 -8.98 9.89 -1.40
CA GLN A 285 -10.25 9.57 -2.06
C GLN A 285 -10.83 10.77 -2.81
N ALA A 286 -10.77 11.97 -2.20
CA ALA A 286 -11.21 13.20 -2.86
C ALA A 286 -10.34 13.51 -4.10
N PHE A 287 -9.02 13.34 -3.99
CA PHE A 287 -8.08 13.53 -5.09
C PHE A 287 -8.34 12.54 -6.24
N THR A 288 -8.53 11.24 -5.94
CA THR A 288 -8.79 10.23 -6.97
C THR A 288 -10.09 10.50 -7.73
N THR A 289 -11.08 11.04 -7.03
CA THR A 289 -12.41 11.32 -7.60
C THR A 289 -12.38 12.56 -8.49
N ASN A 290 -11.69 13.62 -8.07
CA ASN A 290 -11.80 14.94 -8.70
C ASN A 290 -10.63 15.32 -9.61
N ASN A 291 -9.41 14.88 -9.28
CA ASN A 291 -8.19 15.43 -9.89
C ASN A 291 -7.36 14.41 -10.66
N LEU A 292 -7.54 13.11 -10.41
CA LEU A 292 -6.72 12.07 -11.02
C LEU A 292 -6.67 12.16 -12.55
N ARG A 293 -7.84 12.38 -13.17
CA ARG A 293 -7.99 12.46 -14.62
C ARG A 293 -7.25 13.65 -15.22
N GLU A 294 -7.27 14.80 -14.54
CA GLU A 294 -6.61 16.04 -14.99
C GLU A 294 -5.09 15.97 -14.81
N VAL A 295 -4.64 15.44 -13.67
CA VAL A 295 -3.21 15.39 -13.33
C VAL A 295 -2.48 14.30 -14.12
N TYR A 296 -3.14 13.19 -14.42
CA TYR A 296 -2.55 12.04 -15.10
C TYR A 296 -3.18 11.79 -16.47
N ALA A 297 -4.18 10.91 -16.54
CA ALA A 297 -4.92 10.60 -17.76
C ALA A 297 -6.36 10.19 -17.40
N PRO A 298 -7.36 10.45 -18.26
CA PRO A 298 -8.73 10.00 -18.06
C PRO A 298 -8.85 8.48 -17.80
N GLU A 299 -7.98 7.69 -18.44
CA GLU A 299 -7.92 6.23 -18.38
C GLU A 299 -7.04 5.70 -17.23
N SER A 300 -6.49 6.59 -16.39
CA SER A 300 -5.59 6.19 -15.33
C SER A 300 -6.28 5.34 -14.25
N THR A 301 -5.60 4.28 -13.82
CA THR A 301 -6.02 3.40 -12.74
C THR A 301 -4.99 3.50 -11.61
N PRO A 302 -5.28 4.18 -10.49
CA PRO A 302 -4.28 4.40 -9.46
C PRO A 302 -4.07 3.13 -8.63
N ILE A 303 -2.85 2.92 -8.16
CA ILE A 303 -2.53 1.93 -7.13
C ILE A 303 -2.28 2.68 -5.82
N LEU A 304 -2.99 2.32 -4.77
CA LEU A 304 -2.76 2.81 -3.41
C LEU A 304 -2.12 1.69 -2.58
N ALA A 305 -0.85 1.86 -2.24
CA ALA A 305 -0.13 0.99 -1.34
C ALA A 305 -0.13 1.60 0.07
N LEU A 306 -0.79 0.93 1.01
CA LEU A 306 -0.98 1.35 2.39
C LEU A 306 -0.23 0.41 3.33
N GLU A 307 0.75 0.95 4.03
CA GLU A 307 1.41 0.22 5.11
C GLU A 307 0.67 0.47 6.43
N GLU A 308 0.23 -0.62 7.07
CA GLU A 308 -0.43 -0.65 8.39
C GLU A 308 -1.44 0.50 8.61
N PRO A 309 -2.48 0.63 7.77
CA PRO A 309 -3.41 1.75 7.84
C PRO A 309 -4.25 1.79 9.11
N GLU A 310 -4.31 0.69 9.85
CA GLU A 310 -4.91 0.58 11.18
C GLU A 310 -4.08 1.24 12.30
N ALA A 311 -2.80 1.55 12.06
CA ALA A 311 -1.90 1.98 13.11
C ALA A 311 -2.46 3.24 13.79
N HIS A 312 -2.41 3.26 15.13
CA HIS A 312 -2.91 4.36 15.96
C HIS A 312 -4.43 4.64 15.85
N LEU A 313 -5.21 3.76 15.21
CA LEU A 313 -6.67 3.83 15.18
C LEU A 313 -7.30 3.04 16.34
N HIS A 314 -8.38 3.59 16.88
CA HIS A 314 -9.25 2.85 17.79
C HIS A 314 -9.95 1.68 17.03
N PRO A 315 -10.22 0.53 17.67
CA PRO A 315 -10.86 -0.62 17.02
C PRO A 315 -12.17 -0.33 16.28
N SER A 316 -12.97 0.65 16.73
CA SER A 316 -14.15 1.09 15.96
C SER A 316 -13.79 1.74 14.62
N ALA A 317 -12.73 2.52 14.58
CA ALA A 317 -12.23 3.16 13.36
C ALA A 317 -11.57 2.15 12.42
N VAL A 318 -10.82 1.17 12.94
CA VAL A 318 -10.26 0.06 12.14
C VAL A 318 -11.38 -0.72 11.46
N ARG A 319 -12.50 -0.95 12.15
CA ARG A 319 -13.63 -1.65 11.54
C ARG A 319 -14.28 -0.85 10.40
N SER A 320 -14.40 0.46 10.56
CA SER A 320 -14.87 1.35 9.48
C SER A 320 -13.87 1.42 8.32
N LEU A 321 -12.57 1.34 8.60
CA LEU A 321 -11.51 1.35 7.60
C LEU A 321 -11.63 0.16 6.64
N GLY A 322 -11.96 -1.05 7.12
CA GLY A 322 -12.15 -2.21 6.24
C GLY A 322 -13.18 -1.96 5.13
N SER A 323 -14.37 -1.47 5.51
CA SER A 323 -15.40 -1.09 4.53
C SER A 323 -15.03 0.12 3.68
N PHE A 324 -14.24 1.04 4.23
CA PHE A 324 -13.73 2.18 3.47
C PHE A 324 -12.81 1.72 2.33
N LEU A 325 -11.85 0.84 2.61
CA LEU A 325 -10.87 0.32 1.64
C LEU A 325 -11.54 -0.39 0.46
N GLU A 326 -12.62 -1.15 0.69
CA GLU A 326 -13.38 -1.83 -0.37
C GLU A 326 -14.04 -0.86 -1.36
N ASN A 327 -14.38 0.36 -0.91
CA ASN A 327 -15.08 1.37 -1.70
C ASN A 327 -14.14 2.44 -2.28
N MET A 328 -12.84 2.34 -2.04
CA MET A 328 -11.87 3.29 -2.60
C MET A 328 -11.72 3.10 -4.11
N THR A 329 -11.46 4.19 -4.81
CA THR A 329 -11.21 4.16 -6.26
C THR A 329 -9.78 3.71 -6.53
N GLY A 330 -9.63 2.73 -7.43
CA GLY A 330 -8.33 2.20 -7.84
C GLY A 330 -8.06 0.81 -7.29
N GLN A 331 -6.80 0.39 -7.38
CA GLN A 331 -6.32 -0.87 -6.83
C GLN A 331 -5.65 -0.60 -5.48
N ILE A 332 -6.08 -1.30 -4.45
CA ILE A 332 -5.68 -1.08 -3.06
C ILE A 332 -4.84 -2.26 -2.57
N LEU A 333 -3.62 -1.97 -2.17
CA LEU A 333 -2.67 -2.93 -1.61
C LEU A 333 -2.40 -2.52 -0.17
N VAL A 334 -2.60 -3.42 0.79
CA VAL A 334 -2.50 -3.11 2.22
C VAL A 334 -1.60 -4.12 2.90
N THR A 335 -0.73 -3.69 3.81
CA THR A 335 -0.15 -4.58 4.82
C THR A 335 -0.89 -4.39 6.14
N SER A 336 -1.13 -5.49 6.86
CA SER A 336 -1.84 -5.41 8.14
C SER A 336 -1.39 -6.48 9.12
N HIS A 337 -1.40 -6.08 10.40
CA HIS A 337 -1.22 -6.93 11.57
C HIS A 337 -2.47 -6.97 12.45
N SER A 338 -3.52 -6.23 12.07
CA SER A 338 -4.75 -6.13 12.86
C SER A 338 -5.76 -7.22 12.52
N GLY A 339 -6.07 -8.04 13.54
CA GLY A 339 -7.21 -8.96 13.48
C GLY A 339 -8.55 -8.24 13.26
N ASP A 340 -8.69 -7.00 13.76
CA ASP A 340 -9.90 -6.20 13.56
C ASP A 340 -10.08 -5.78 12.10
N LEU A 341 -9.00 -5.42 11.39
CA LEU A 341 -9.08 -5.08 9.96
C LEU A 341 -9.43 -6.32 9.14
N ILE A 342 -8.76 -7.44 9.43
CA ILE A 342 -9.00 -8.72 8.76
C ILE A 342 -10.45 -9.18 8.93
N SER A 343 -11.08 -8.88 10.07
CA SER A 343 -12.49 -9.20 10.32
C SER A 343 -13.46 -8.50 9.37
N ARG A 344 -13.03 -7.41 8.70
CA ARG A 344 -13.86 -6.53 7.87
C ARG A 344 -13.53 -6.53 6.40
N VAL A 345 -12.53 -7.29 5.97
CA VAL A 345 -12.21 -7.47 4.55
C VAL A 345 -12.59 -8.88 4.09
N PRO A 346 -12.83 -9.11 2.80
CA PRO A 346 -13.22 -10.42 2.31
C PRO A 346 -12.03 -11.37 2.41
N VAL A 347 -12.29 -12.63 2.79
CA VAL A 347 -11.24 -13.65 2.93
C VAL A 347 -10.40 -13.82 1.65
N MET A 348 -11.02 -13.63 0.48
CA MET A 348 -10.38 -13.74 -0.83
C MET A 348 -9.38 -12.60 -1.09
N ALA A 349 -9.53 -11.48 -0.40
CA ALA A 349 -8.59 -10.36 -0.49
C ALA A 349 -7.28 -10.65 0.29
N LEU A 350 -7.28 -11.63 1.19
CA LEU A 350 -6.15 -11.92 2.08
C LEU A 350 -5.05 -12.72 1.37
N ARG A 351 -3.82 -12.25 1.50
CA ARG A 351 -2.60 -12.96 1.10
C ARG A 351 -1.74 -13.15 2.32
N ARG A 352 -1.62 -14.38 2.80
CA ARG A 352 -0.76 -14.69 3.95
C ARG A 352 0.67 -14.91 3.48
N ILE A 353 1.58 -14.05 3.89
CA ILE A 353 3.02 -14.20 3.66
C ILE A 353 3.63 -14.88 4.88
N TYR A 354 4.27 -16.03 4.66
CA TYR A 354 4.85 -16.86 5.70
C TYR A 354 6.18 -17.46 5.25
N LYS A 355 6.97 -17.96 6.21
CA LYS A 355 8.25 -18.64 5.93
C LYS A 355 8.07 -20.15 6.05
N LYS A 356 8.54 -20.91 5.06
CA LYS A 356 8.59 -22.39 5.09
C LYS A 356 9.97 -22.85 4.67
N ALA A 357 10.67 -23.55 5.56
CA ALA A 357 12.05 -24.00 5.35
C ALA A 357 13.01 -22.87 4.89
N GLY A 358 12.86 -21.66 5.45
CA GLY A 358 13.68 -20.48 5.12
C GLY A 358 13.16 -19.65 3.94
N GLU A 359 12.37 -20.25 3.06
CA GLU A 359 11.80 -19.60 1.88
C GLU A 359 10.54 -18.79 2.21
N THR A 360 10.32 -17.69 1.49
CA THR A 360 9.09 -16.90 1.61
C THR A 360 8.01 -17.50 0.72
N CYS A 361 6.82 -17.72 1.27
CA CYS A 361 5.68 -18.28 0.56
C CYS A 361 4.46 -17.38 0.70
N VAL A 362 3.53 -17.47 -0.25
CA VAL A 362 2.21 -16.84 -0.19
C VAL A 362 1.12 -17.89 -0.15
N GLY A 363 0.20 -17.76 0.80
CA GLY A 363 -1.06 -18.49 0.86
C GLY A 363 -2.22 -17.58 0.50
N LYS A 364 -3.18 -18.11 -0.27
CA LYS A 364 -4.44 -17.43 -0.61
C LYS A 364 -5.57 -18.44 -0.64
N ILE A 365 -6.77 -18.01 -0.26
CA ILE A 365 -7.98 -18.80 -0.47
C ILE A 365 -8.53 -18.42 -1.85
N ALA A 366 -8.63 -19.39 -2.76
CA ALA A 366 -9.25 -19.17 -4.06
C ALA A 366 -10.78 -19.27 -3.95
N SER A 367 -11.50 -18.71 -4.91
CA SER A 367 -12.96 -18.76 -4.97
C SER A 367 -13.51 -20.19 -5.02
N THR A 368 -12.72 -21.14 -5.52
CA THR A 368 -13.06 -22.57 -5.63
C THR A 368 -12.63 -23.40 -4.42
N THR A 369 -11.83 -22.85 -3.49
CA THR A 369 -11.30 -23.60 -2.35
C THR A 369 -12.39 -24.00 -1.36
N LEU A 370 -13.33 -23.10 -1.09
CA LEU A 370 -14.42 -23.29 -0.13
C LEU A 370 -15.75 -23.18 -0.86
N THR A 371 -16.69 -24.08 -0.56
CA THR A 371 -18.08 -23.88 -1.01
C THR A 371 -18.70 -22.65 -0.32
N SER A 372 -19.81 -22.15 -0.83
CA SER A 372 -20.53 -21.02 -0.22
C SER A 372 -20.91 -21.25 1.24
N ASP A 373 -21.18 -22.50 1.61
CA ASP A 373 -21.52 -22.90 2.98
C ASP A 373 -20.27 -22.99 3.88
N GLU A 374 -19.21 -23.66 3.38
CA GLU A 374 -17.92 -23.74 4.08
C GLU A 374 -17.32 -22.35 4.33
N LYS A 375 -17.44 -21.45 3.34
CA LYS A 375 -17.01 -20.05 3.47
C LYS A 375 -17.77 -19.33 4.57
N ARG A 376 -19.08 -19.55 4.70
CA ARG A 376 -19.90 -18.92 5.74
C ARG A 376 -19.45 -19.36 7.13
N HIS A 377 -19.20 -20.66 7.31
CA HIS A 377 -18.66 -21.18 8.55
C HIS A 377 -17.27 -20.60 8.85
N PHE A 378 -16.38 -20.60 7.87
CA PHE A 378 -15.03 -20.04 8.04
C PHE A 378 -15.07 -18.54 8.40
N ASP A 379 -15.88 -17.77 7.69
CA ASP A 379 -16.02 -16.34 7.90
C ASP A 379 -16.55 -16.04 9.31
N TYR A 380 -17.54 -16.79 9.79
CA TYR A 380 -18.09 -16.59 11.13
C TYR A 380 -17.15 -17.06 12.25
N HIS A 381 -16.58 -18.26 12.15
CA HIS A 381 -15.83 -18.89 13.24
C HIS A 381 -14.36 -18.47 13.31
N VAL A 382 -13.78 -17.98 12.21
CA VAL A 382 -12.37 -17.54 12.16
C VAL A 382 -12.30 -16.07 11.79
N ARG A 383 -12.64 -15.69 10.55
CA ARG A 383 -12.31 -14.35 10.05
C ARG A 383 -12.95 -13.23 10.86
N ALA A 384 -14.27 -13.26 11.03
CA ALA A 384 -15.04 -12.16 11.60
C ALA A 384 -14.94 -12.06 13.13
N THR A 385 -14.75 -13.20 13.81
CA THR A 385 -14.73 -13.27 15.28
C THR A 385 -13.33 -13.38 15.86
N LYS A 386 -12.43 -14.05 15.15
CA LYS A 386 -11.09 -14.44 15.63
C LYS A 386 -10.02 -14.15 14.57
N GLY A 387 -10.10 -12.99 13.92
CA GLY A 387 -9.23 -12.62 12.78
C GLY A 387 -7.73 -12.73 13.09
N SER A 388 -7.33 -12.56 14.35
CA SER A 388 -5.94 -12.75 14.79
C SER A 388 -5.42 -14.18 14.60
N HIS A 389 -6.29 -15.20 14.57
CA HIS A 389 -5.86 -16.58 14.36
C HIS A 389 -5.26 -16.83 12.97
N LEU A 390 -5.52 -15.94 12.00
CA LEU A 390 -4.92 -16.02 10.65
C LEU A 390 -3.42 -15.70 10.65
N PHE A 391 -2.89 -15.10 11.72
CA PHE A 391 -1.45 -14.89 11.91
C PHE A 391 -0.73 -16.09 12.53
N SER A 392 -1.46 -17.09 13.01
CA SER A 392 -0.87 -18.26 13.69
C SER A 392 -0.05 -19.11 12.73
N ARG A 393 1.01 -19.75 13.23
CA ARG A 393 1.78 -20.77 12.49
C ARG A 393 0.99 -22.05 12.34
N CYS A 394 0.23 -22.40 13.38
CA CYS A 394 -0.48 -23.66 13.47
C CYS A 394 -1.90 -23.48 14.04
N TRP A 395 -2.84 -24.29 13.58
CA TRP A 395 -4.19 -24.41 14.15
C TRP A 395 -4.37 -25.78 14.82
N LEU A 396 -4.75 -25.77 16.09
CA LEU A 396 -5.26 -26.95 16.78
C LEU A 396 -6.78 -26.95 16.68
N LEU A 397 -7.31 -27.77 15.77
CA LEU A 397 -8.73 -27.94 15.53
C LEU A 397 -9.30 -28.90 16.58
N VAL A 398 -10.23 -28.42 17.38
CA VAL A 398 -10.83 -29.17 18.50
C VAL A 398 -12.34 -29.29 18.36
N GLU A 399 -12.91 -30.34 18.93
CA GLU A 399 -14.34 -30.63 18.79
C GLU A 399 -15.21 -29.54 19.44
N GLY A 400 -14.96 -29.17 20.70
CA GLY A 400 -15.79 -28.19 21.39
C GLY A 400 -15.08 -27.32 22.43
N GLN A 401 -15.91 -26.68 23.26
CA GLN A 401 -15.47 -25.69 24.24
C GLN A 401 -14.56 -26.29 25.32
N SER A 402 -14.80 -27.54 25.72
CA SER A 402 -14.02 -28.24 26.74
C SER A 402 -12.53 -28.25 26.37
N GLU A 403 -12.23 -28.70 25.15
CA GLU A 403 -10.87 -28.77 24.61
C GLU A 403 -10.30 -27.37 24.37
N PHE A 404 -11.13 -26.43 23.91
CA PHE A 404 -10.73 -25.04 23.70
C PHE A 404 -10.14 -24.39 24.96
N TRP A 405 -10.71 -24.65 26.14
CA TRP A 405 -10.18 -24.16 27.41
C TRP A 405 -9.05 -25.01 27.99
N LEU A 406 -9.04 -26.31 27.69
CA LEU A 406 -8.08 -27.26 28.25
C LEU A 406 -6.70 -27.15 27.60
N PHE A 407 -6.62 -27.13 26.27
CA PHE A 407 -5.34 -27.14 25.55
C PHE A 407 -4.42 -25.95 25.86
N PRO A 408 -4.91 -24.70 26.01
CA PRO A 408 -4.06 -23.59 26.47
C PRO A 408 -3.39 -23.85 27.82
N LYS A 409 -4.11 -24.49 28.76
CA LYS A 409 -3.56 -24.82 30.08
C LYS A 409 -2.53 -25.94 30.00
N ILE A 410 -2.79 -26.97 29.19
CA ILE A 410 -1.83 -28.06 28.94
C ILE A 410 -0.54 -27.49 28.34
N ALA A 411 -0.67 -26.62 27.34
CA ALA A 411 0.46 -25.98 26.67
C ALA A 411 1.32 -25.17 27.65
N LEU A 412 0.70 -24.43 28.57
CA LEU A 412 1.40 -23.71 29.63
C LEU A 412 2.15 -24.64 30.60
N LEU A 413 1.56 -25.78 30.97
CA LEU A 413 2.21 -26.79 31.83
C LEU A 413 3.38 -27.51 31.16
N MET A 414 3.44 -27.47 29.83
CA MET A 414 4.51 -28.08 29.03
C MET A 414 5.61 -27.08 28.62
N ASP A 415 5.63 -25.88 29.21
CA ASP A 415 6.52 -24.78 28.80
C ASP A 415 6.44 -24.50 27.28
N ALA A 416 5.24 -24.63 26.72
CA ALA A 416 4.93 -24.48 25.31
C ALA A 416 3.74 -23.56 25.10
N GLY A 417 3.77 -22.38 25.76
CA GLY A 417 2.68 -21.41 25.73
C GLY A 417 2.20 -21.09 24.31
N ILE A 418 0.88 -20.86 24.18
CA ILE A 418 0.21 -20.63 22.89
C ILE A 418 0.85 -19.48 22.10
N ASP A 419 1.09 -18.35 22.77
CA ASP A 419 1.63 -17.15 22.13
C ASP A 419 3.10 -17.33 21.74
N GLU A 420 3.89 -17.99 22.59
CA GLU A 420 5.32 -18.27 22.33
C GLU A 420 5.52 -19.20 21.13
N LYS A 421 4.65 -20.21 20.99
CA LYS A 421 4.67 -21.15 19.87
C LYS A 421 3.83 -20.67 18.67
N ASN A 422 3.12 -19.56 18.82
CA ASN A 422 2.21 -18.96 17.85
C ASN A 422 1.25 -19.97 17.20
N PHE A 423 0.47 -20.70 18.01
CA PHE A 423 -0.63 -21.53 17.50
C PHE A 423 -1.99 -21.00 17.97
N ALA A 424 -3.08 -21.41 17.33
CA ALA A 424 -4.44 -21.05 17.74
C ALA A 424 -5.30 -22.29 17.92
N VAL A 425 -6.21 -22.26 18.90
CA VAL A 425 -7.19 -23.33 19.12
C VAL A 425 -8.52 -22.93 18.47
N ILE A 426 -9.05 -23.77 17.57
CA ILE A 426 -10.26 -23.47 16.81
C ILE A 426 -11.27 -24.60 17.02
N GLU A 427 -12.45 -24.24 17.49
CA GLU A 427 -13.59 -25.15 17.64
C GLU A 427 -14.27 -25.38 16.30
N PHE A 428 -14.46 -26.65 15.91
CA PHE A 428 -15.05 -27.00 14.60
C PHE A 428 -16.47 -27.57 14.66
N SER A 429 -16.97 -28.04 15.81
CA SER A 429 -18.29 -28.70 15.88
C SER A 429 -19.43 -27.80 15.39
N GLN A 430 -19.41 -26.52 15.77
CA GLN A 430 -20.40 -25.53 15.33
C GLN A 430 -20.11 -24.96 13.93
N GLY A 431 -18.92 -25.25 13.37
CA GLY A 431 -18.41 -24.69 12.13
C GLY A 431 -18.51 -25.62 10.92
N GLY A 432 -19.44 -26.59 10.92
CA GLY A 432 -19.58 -27.54 9.81
C GLY A 432 -18.53 -28.66 9.81
N GLY A 433 -17.85 -28.89 10.94
CA GLY A 433 -16.81 -29.91 11.10
C GLY A 433 -15.41 -29.45 10.65
N PRO A 434 -14.41 -30.34 10.64
CA PRO A 434 -13.03 -29.99 10.28
C PRO A 434 -12.79 -29.48 8.83
N PRO A 435 -13.50 -29.95 7.77
CA PRO A 435 -13.12 -29.66 6.38
C PRO A 435 -12.97 -28.18 5.98
N PRO A 436 -13.88 -27.24 6.34
CA PRO A 436 -13.74 -25.83 6.00
C PRO A 436 -12.43 -25.24 6.52
N PHE A 437 -12.08 -25.56 7.76
CA PHE A 437 -10.88 -25.07 8.43
C PHE A 437 -9.61 -25.69 7.84
N ILE A 438 -9.61 -27.00 7.54
CA ILE A 438 -8.47 -27.68 6.93
C ILE A 438 -8.19 -27.13 5.53
N LYS A 439 -9.23 -26.95 4.70
CA LYS A 439 -9.10 -26.38 3.35
C LYS A 439 -8.53 -24.96 3.41
N ALA A 440 -9.05 -24.12 4.31
CA ALA A 440 -8.55 -22.78 4.52
C ALA A 440 -7.09 -22.77 5.05
N ALA A 441 -6.77 -23.61 6.03
CA ALA A 441 -5.43 -23.74 6.60
C ALA A 441 -4.42 -24.12 5.51
N LYS A 442 -4.73 -25.14 4.70
CA LYS A 442 -3.90 -25.54 3.55
C LYS A 442 -3.67 -24.40 2.57
N ALA A 443 -4.75 -23.72 2.18
CA ALA A 443 -4.69 -22.63 1.22
C ALA A 443 -3.87 -21.42 1.73
N LEU A 444 -3.90 -21.17 3.04
CA LEU A 444 -3.14 -20.10 3.70
C LEU A 444 -1.74 -20.53 4.16
N GLY A 445 -1.37 -21.81 4.01
CA GLY A 445 -0.10 -22.36 4.51
C GLY A 445 0.01 -22.39 6.03
N ILE A 446 -1.10 -22.59 6.72
CA ILE A 446 -1.17 -22.75 8.18
C ILE A 446 -1.11 -24.25 8.47
N GLU A 447 -0.16 -24.65 9.31
CA GLU A 447 -0.06 -26.04 9.77
C GLU A 447 -1.28 -26.35 10.66
N TRP A 448 -1.70 -27.60 10.71
CA TRP A 448 -2.90 -27.92 11.48
C TRP A 448 -2.88 -29.33 12.07
N PHE A 449 -3.51 -29.46 13.23
CA PHE A 449 -3.79 -30.73 13.90
C PHE A 449 -5.28 -30.81 14.21
N VAL A 450 -5.84 -32.02 14.18
CA VAL A 450 -7.23 -32.26 14.56
C VAL A 450 -7.24 -33.17 15.78
N VAL A 451 -7.99 -32.77 16.80
CA VAL A 451 -8.33 -33.58 17.96
C VAL A 451 -9.85 -33.74 17.97
N ALA A 452 -10.31 -34.98 18.11
CA ALA A 452 -11.72 -35.32 18.23
C ALA A 452 -11.87 -36.47 19.23
N ASP A 453 -13.07 -36.63 19.77
CA ASP A 453 -13.33 -37.66 20.77
C ASP A 453 -13.23 -39.08 20.20
N GLY A 454 -12.98 -40.04 21.08
CA GLY A 454 -12.90 -41.47 20.73
C GLY A 454 -14.25 -42.14 20.43
N ASP A 455 -15.33 -41.36 20.31
CA ASP A 455 -16.68 -41.86 20.09
C ASP A 455 -17.02 -41.99 18.59
N ASN A 456 -18.26 -42.38 18.29
CA ASN A 456 -18.72 -42.53 16.92
C ASN A 456 -18.76 -41.20 16.14
N ALA A 457 -18.97 -40.06 16.83
CA ALA A 457 -19.00 -38.75 16.20
C ALA A 457 -17.58 -38.27 15.87
N GLY A 458 -16.66 -38.35 16.83
CA GLY A 458 -15.25 -38.03 16.65
C GLY A 458 -14.58 -38.90 15.58
N THR A 459 -14.93 -40.19 15.49
CA THR A 459 -14.47 -41.06 14.39
C THR A 459 -14.91 -40.54 13.01
N LYS A 460 -16.13 -39.98 12.90
CA LYS A 460 -16.59 -39.36 11.64
C LYS A 460 -15.80 -38.09 11.32
N TYR A 461 -15.50 -37.25 12.31
CA TYR A 461 -14.68 -36.04 12.12
C TYR A 461 -13.26 -36.37 11.67
N ILE A 462 -12.62 -37.36 12.30
CA ILE A 462 -11.28 -37.83 11.90
C ILE A 462 -11.29 -38.35 10.46
N ASN A 463 -12.31 -39.13 10.08
CA ASN A 463 -12.43 -39.62 8.71
C ASN A 463 -12.65 -38.48 7.69
N ALA A 464 -13.44 -37.46 8.04
CA ALA A 464 -13.60 -36.27 7.21
C ALA A 464 -12.27 -35.51 7.05
N ALA A 465 -11.51 -35.32 8.13
CA ALA A 465 -10.19 -34.69 8.10
C ALA A 465 -9.18 -35.50 7.25
N LYS A 466 -9.19 -36.83 7.35
CA LYS A 466 -8.34 -37.71 6.54
C LYS A 466 -8.64 -37.62 5.04
N ARG A 467 -9.91 -37.44 4.64
CA ARG A 467 -10.26 -37.21 3.23
C ARG A 467 -9.62 -35.93 2.70
N CYS A 468 -9.55 -34.89 3.53
CA CYS A 468 -8.86 -33.65 3.18
C CYS A 468 -7.35 -33.82 3.05
N LEU A 469 -6.72 -34.80 3.71
CA LEU A 469 -5.30 -35.13 3.52
C LEU A 469 -5.04 -35.79 2.15
N ALA A 470 -5.92 -36.71 1.74
CA ALA A 470 -5.80 -37.48 0.50
C ALA A 470 -6.00 -36.64 -0.77
N THR A 471 -6.60 -35.45 -0.68
CA THR A 471 -6.88 -34.57 -1.83
C THR A 471 -5.65 -33.81 -2.36
N ASN A 472 -4.43 -34.13 -1.90
CA ASN A 472 -3.20 -33.57 -2.45
C ASN A 472 -2.85 -34.27 -3.79
N GLN A 473 -3.51 -33.87 -4.87
CA GLN A 473 -2.98 -33.97 -6.24
C GLN A 473 -3.20 -32.63 -6.94
N HIS A 474 -2.16 -31.78 -6.89
CA HIS A 474 -1.48 -31.10 -8.00
C HIS A 474 -0.73 -29.87 -7.50
#